data_AF-A0A2G6T966-F1
#
_entry.id   AF-A0A2G6T966-F1
#
_cell.length_a   1.000
_cell.length_b   1.000
_cell.length_c   1.000
_cell.angle_alpha   90.00
_cell.angle_beta   90.00
_cell.angle_gamma   90.00
#
_symmetry.space_group_name_H-M   'P 1'
#
loop_
_entity.id
_entity.type
_entity.pdbx_description
1 polymer ?
#
loop_
_entity_poly.entity_id
_entity_poly.type
_entity_poly.pdbx_seq_one_letter_code
_entity_poly.pdbx_strand_id
1 'polypeptide(L)'
;MQKKIFGLVLVFYFISCSNDNTKLEIVKNHLKSLGISHNELNSLNYKVTPILGKDAYDAAFKRLSKNEMRFQTTKSNHHIKGVYKQIDTLGLNYYKMREKNYFLVLAFKITGKDTVFKSLYYLTNQNKIYDFNNIKNEDRI
;
A
#
# COMPACT_ATOMS: atom_id res chain seq x y z
N MET A 1 3.64 11.22 -59.07
CA MET A 1 3.99 11.92 -57.81
C MET A 1 3.72 10.99 -56.63
N GLN A 2 4.76 10.36 -56.08
CA GLN A 2 4.65 9.49 -54.91
C GLN A 2 4.65 10.33 -53.63
N LYS A 3 3.55 10.31 -52.87
CA LYS A 3 3.50 10.89 -51.52
C LYS A 3 4.02 9.86 -50.54
N LYS A 4 5.22 10.08 -50.00
CA LYS A 4 5.75 9.33 -48.86
C LYS A 4 5.20 9.95 -47.57
N ILE A 5 4.28 9.26 -46.91
CA ILE A 5 3.92 9.58 -45.52
C ILE A 5 4.87 8.78 -44.65
N PHE A 6 5.99 9.40 -44.26
CA PHE A 6 6.88 8.85 -43.25
C PHE A 6 6.16 8.90 -41.91
N GLY A 7 6.00 7.73 -41.30
CA GLY A 7 5.35 7.54 -40.01
C GLY A 7 6.06 8.30 -38.91
N LEU A 8 5.26 8.98 -38.08
CA LEU A 8 5.69 9.53 -36.81
C LEU A 8 5.22 8.56 -35.72
N VAL A 9 5.97 7.48 -35.56
CA VAL A 9 5.89 6.61 -34.38
C VAL A 9 7.10 6.96 -33.51
N LEU A 10 6.92 6.87 -32.18
CA LEU A 10 7.88 7.10 -31.09
C LEU A 10 7.95 8.57 -30.63
N VAL A 11 7.83 8.93 -29.35
CA VAL A 11 8.01 8.22 -28.07
C VAL A 11 7.16 8.92 -27.00
N PHE A 12 6.28 8.22 -26.30
CA PHE A 12 5.66 8.71 -25.05
C PHE A 12 5.75 7.66 -23.92
N TYR A 13 6.94 7.09 -23.68
CA TYR A 13 7.11 6.02 -22.70
C TYR A 13 8.21 6.22 -21.65
N PHE A 14 8.72 7.44 -21.45
CA PHE A 14 9.86 7.67 -20.52
C PHE A 14 9.57 8.48 -19.25
N ILE A 15 8.34 8.93 -18.99
CA ILE A 15 8.07 9.78 -17.81
C ILE A 15 7.55 9.00 -16.58
N SER A 16 7.13 7.73 -16.73
CA SER A 16 6.53 6.99 -15.59
C SER A 16 7.53 6.29 -14.65
N CYS A 17 8.82 6.17 -14.97
CA CYS A 17 9.77 5.43 -14.09
C CYS A 17 10.23 6.20 -12.85
N SER A 18 10.31 7.55 -12.88
CA SER A 18 10.92 8.29 -11.75
C SER A 18 10.04 8.28 -10.49
N ASN A 19 8.72 8.28 -10.68
CA ASN A 19 7.76 8.34 -9.58
C ASN A 19 7.67 6.99 -8.84
N ASP A 20 7.87 5.87 -9.54
CA ASP A 20 7.85 4.54 -8.92
C ASP A 20 9.12 4.28 -8.12
N ASN A 21 10.29 4.66 -8.66
CA ASN A 21 11.56 4.55 -7.91
C ASN A 21 11.51 5.33 -6.58
N THR A 22 10.92 6.52 -6.58
CA THR A 22 10.75 7.32 -5.35
C THR A 22 9.92 6.56 -4.30
N LYS A 23 8.80 5.96 -4.70
CA LYS A 23 7.92 5.18 -3.81
C LYS A 23 8.62 3.92 -3.29
N LEU A 24 9.41 3.27 -4.13
CA LEU A 24 10.20 2.10 -3.75
C LEU A 24 11.22 2.46 -2.68
N GLU A 25 11.96 3.57 -2.85
CA GLU A 25 12.95 4.01 -1.87
C GLU A 25 12.33 4.36 -0.52
N ILE A 26 11.13 4.98 -0.52
CA ILE A 26 10.38 5.24 0.71
C ILE A 26 10.05 3.94 1.45
N VAL A 27 9.57 2.93 0.73
CA VAL A 27 9.25 1.62 1.33
C VAL A 27 10.50 0.88 1.79
N LYS A 28 11.59 0.91 1.03
CA LYS A 28 12.87 0.32 1.45
C LYS A 28 13.41 0.97 2.72
N ASN A 29 13.35 2.30 2.81
CA ASN A 29 13.76 3.04 4.01
C ASN A 29 12.90 2.68 5.22
N HIS A 30 11.59 2.52 5.04
CA HIS A 30 10.71 2.07 6.11
C HIS A 30 11.02 0.63 6.53
N LEU A 31 11.19 -0.31 5.60
CA LEU A 31 11.58 -1.68 5.91
C LEU A 31 12.94 -1.76 6.62
N LYS A 32 13.90 -0.92 6.21
CA LYS A 32 15.19 -0.76 6.89
C LYS A 32 15.02 -0.28 8.34
N SER A 33 14.10 0.67 8.60
CA SER A 33 13.79 1.12 9.97
C SER A 33 13.14 0.04 10.83
N LEU A 34 12.51 -0.97 10.22
CA LEU A 34 11.96 -2.14 10.89
C LEU A 34 12.99 -3.27 11.09
N GLY A 35 14.26 -3.03 10.74
CA GLY A 35 15.36 -3.97 10.97
C GLY A 35 15.66 -4.92 9.82
N ILE A 36 15.01 -4.79 8.66
CA ILE A 36 15.36 -5.61 7.49
C ILE A 36 16.72 -5.17 6.94
N SER A 37 17.63 -6.12 6.76
CA SER A 37 18.99 -5.84 6.29
C SER A 37 19.01 -5.40 4.82
N HIS A 38 20.06 -4.67 4.42
CA HIS A 38 20.20 -4.21 3.03
C HIS A 38 20.21 -5.38 2.03
N ASN A 39 20.88 -6.49 2.38
CA ASN A 39 20.93 -7.68 1.53
C ASN A 39 19.54 -8.32 1.36
N GLU A 40 18.75 -8.38 2.43
CA GLU A 40 17.38 -8.87 2.36
C GLU A 40 16.51 -7.96 1.48
N LEU A 41 16.58 -6.64 1.66
CA LEU A 41 15.84 -5.66 0.85
C LEU A 41 16.12 -5.80 -0.65
N ASN A 42 17.38 -6.04 -1.03
CA ASN A 42 17.79 -6.23 -2.42
C ASN A 42 17.31 -7.57 -3.00
N SER A 43 17.02 -8.56 -2.14
CA SER A 43 16.47 -9.84 -2.56
C SER A 43 14.94 -9.83 -2.74
N LEU A 44 14.27 -8.74 -2.35
CA LEU A 44 12.83 -8.58 -2.53
C LEU A 44 12.52 -8.07 -3.94
N ASN A 45 11.44 -8.59 -4.51
CA ASN A 45 10.78 -8.00 -5.66
C ASN A 45 9.81 -6.94 -5.18
N TYR A 46 9.65 -5.88 -5.99
CA TYR A 46 8.72 -4.81 -5.69
C TYR A 46 7.77 -4.56 -6.86
N LYS A 47 6.50 -4.30 -6.55
CA LYS A 47 5.50 -3.87 -7.53
C LYS A 47 4.77 -2.65 -7.00
N VAL A 48 4.76 -1.58 -7.80
CA VAL A 48 3.96 -0.38 -7.54
C VAL A 48 2.68 -0.46 -8.37
N THR A 49 1.53 -0.15 -7.80
CA THR A 49 0.26 -0.14 -8.52
C THR A 49 -0.58 1.05 -8.06
N PRO A 50 -1.03 1.93 -8.96
CA PRO A 50 -1.96 2.99 -8.60
C PRO A 50 -3.30 2.36 -8.18
N ILE A 51 -3.87 2.86 -7.09
CA ILE A 51 -5.16 2.40 -6.55
C ILE A 51 -5.97 3.61 -6.07
N LEU A 52 -7.29 3.43 -5.96
CA LEU A 52 -8.15 4.45 -5.37
C LEU A 52 -8.13 4.36 -3.85
N GLY A 53 -8.35 5.49 -3.19
CA GLY A 53 -8.37 5.53 -1.72
C GLY A 53 -9.49 4.69 -1.12
N LYS A 54 -10.59 4.46 -1.84
CA LYS A 54 -11.63 3.52 -1.39
C LYS A 54 -11.09 2.09 -1.27
N ASP A 55 -10.23 1.66 -2.19
CA ASP A 55 -9.67 0.31 -2.20
C ASP A 55 -8.61 0.16 -1.11
N ALA A 56 -7.82 1.21 -0.87
CA ALA A 56 -6.89 1.29 0.26
C ALA A 56 -7.63 1.21 1.60
N TYR A 57 -8.72 1.97 1.73
CA TYR A 57 -9.58 1.98 2.91
C TYR A 57 -10.21 0.60 3.15
N ASP A 58 -10.78 -0.02 2.13
CA ASP A 58 -11.43 -1.33 2.26
C ASP A 58 -10.43 -2.41 2.67
N ALA A 59 -9.20 -2.36 2.15
CA ALA A 59 -8.14 -3.28 2.55
C ALA A 59 -7.73 -3.08 4.01
N ALA A 60 -7.63 -1.83 4.47
CA ALA A 60 -7.37 -1.49 5.86
C ALA A 60 -8.48 -2.01 6.79
N PHE A 61 -9.72 -1.73 6.44
CA PHE A 61 -10.90 -2.15 7.18
C PHE A 61 -10.99 -3.68 7.26
N LYS A 62 -10.78 -4.39 6.15
CA LYS A 62 -10.74 -5.86 6.12
C LYS A 62 -9.63 -6.43 6.99
N ARG A 63 -8.47 -5.78 7.05
CA ARG A 63 -7.33 -6.24 7.87
C ARG A 63 -7.61 -6.05 9.36
N LEU A 64 -8.09 -4.88 9.75
CA LEU A 64 -8.46 -4.57 11.12
C LEU A 64 -9.60 -5.44 11.63
N SER A 65 -10.67 -5.57 10.84
CA SER A 65 -11.79 -6.43 11.19
C SER A 65 -11.40 -7.91 11.31
N LYS A 66 -10.50 -8.43 10.46
CA LYS A 66 -9.97 -9.80 10.61
C LYS A 66 -9.13 -9.97 11.86
N ASN A 67 -8.30 -8.98 12.21
CA ASN A 67 -7.51 -9.02 13.42
C ASN A 67 -8.42 -8.96 14.66
N GLU A 68 -9.39 -8.04 14.70
CA GLU A 68 -10.34 -7.94 15.81
C GLU A 68 -11.25 -9.18 15.94
N MET A 69 -11.71 -9.76 14.83
CA MET A 69 -12.51 -11.00 14.84
C MET A 69 -11.74 -12.21 15.39
N ARG A 70 -10.40 -12.22 15.31
CA ARG A 70 -9.59 -13.26 15.97
C ARG A 70 -9.59 -13.15 17.50
N PHE A 71 -9.96 -11.99 18.04
CA PHE A 71 -9.92 -11.75 19.48
C PHE A 71 -11.29 -11.82 20.18
N GLN A 72 -12.42 -11.71 19.47
CA GLN A 72 -13.75 -11.81 20.12
C GLN A 72 -14.82 -12.43 19.21
N THR A 73 -15.39 -13.55 19.67
CA THR A 73 -16.51 -14.27 19.06
C THR A 73 -17.85 -13.74 19.56
N THR A 74 -18.19 -12.47 19.34
CA THR A 74 -19.59 -12.01 19.51
C THR A 74 -19.86 -10.70 18.76
N LYS A 75 -20.81 -10.75 17.82
CA LYS A 75 -21.19 -9.66 16.92
C LYS A 75 -21.79 -8.48 17.69
N SER A 76 -21.18 -7.30 17.60
CA SER A 76 -21.77 -6.04 18.10
C SER A 76 -21.41 -4.87 17.19
N ASN A 77 -22.39 -3.98 16.94
CA ASN A 77 -22.21 -2.71 16.21
C ASN A 77 -21.14 -1.80 16.83
N HIS A 78 -20.75 -2.01 18.09
CA HIS A 78 -19.64 -1.29 18.71
C HIS A 78 -18.27 -1.65 18.12
N HIS A 79 -18.06 -2.89 17.65
CA HIS A 79 -16.81 -3.27 16.98
C HIS A 79 -16.63 -2.52 15.67
N ILE A 80 -17.69 -2.43 14.88
CA ILE A 80 -17.67 -1.70 13.61
C ILE A 80 -17.26 -0.24 13.88
N LYS A 81 -17.88 0.41 14.89
CA LYS A 81 -17.49 1.77 15.31
C LYS A 81 -16.03 1.86 15.79
N GLY A 82 -15.53 0.87 16.53
CA GLY A 82 -14.13 0.81 16.97
C GLY A 82 -13.14 0.75 15.81
N VAL A 83 -13.41 -0.12 14.82
CA VAL A 83 -12.61 -0.22 13.59
C VAL A 83 -12.64 1.11 12.81
N TYR A 84 -13.82 1.72 12.64
CA TYR A 84 -13.92 3.04 12.00
C TYR A 84 -13.12 4.11 12.76
N LYS A 85 -13.19 4.14 14.10
CA LYS A 85 -12.44 5.10 14.95
C LYS A 85 -10.93 4.90 14.82
N GLN A 86 -10.44 3.66 14.83
CA GLN A 86 -9.01 3.37 14.63
C GLN A 86 -8.54 3.82 13.25
N ILE A 87 -9.33 3.57 12.19
CA ILE A 87 -9.00 4.03 10.84
C ILE A 87 -9.01 5.56 10.76
N ASP A 88 -10.02 6.24 11.32
CA ASP A 88 -10.08 7.70 11.36
C ASP A 88 -8.89 8.30 12.14
N THR A 89 -8.46 7.68 13.24
CA THR A 89 -7.30 8.11 14.04
C THR A 89 -5.99 8.03 13.25
N LEU A 90 -5.89 7.06 12.33
CA LEU A 90 -4.77 6.96 11.39
C LEU A 90 -4.84 8.01 10.27
N GLY A 91 -5.81 8.94 10.32
CA GLY A 91 -6.01 9.97 9.30
C GLY A 91 -6.72 9.47 8.05
N LEU A 92 -7.36 8.29 8.12
CA LEU A 92 -7.88 7.59 6.95
C LEU A 92 -9.40 7.71 6.77
N ASN A 93 -9.94 8.91 6.88
CA ASN A 93 -11.38 9.10 6.74
C ASN A 93 -11.88 8.72 5.33
N TYR A 94 -12.85 7.78 5.25
CA TYR A 94 -13.35 7.24 3.99
C TYR A 94 -13.76 8.33 2.99
N TYR A 95 -14.59 9.28 3.41
CA TYR A 95 -15.09 10.34 2.52
C TYR A 95 -13.98 11.26 2.02
N LYS A 96 -12.96 11.53 2.85
CA LYS A 96 -11.80 12.36 2.46
C LYS A 96 -10.82 11.62 1.55
N MET A 97 -10.90 10.30 1.46
CA MET A 97 -9.94 9.48 0.76
C MET A 97 -10.47 8.79 -0.50
N ARG A 98 -11.77 8.46 -0.54
CA ARG A 98 -12.34 7.51 -1.52
C ARG A 98 -12.01 7.82 -2.99
N GLU A 99 -11.90 9.10 -3.33
CA GLU A 99 -11.64 9.60 -4.69
C GLU A 99 -10.18 10.03 -4.90
N LYS A 100 -9.34 9.98 -3.86
CA LYS A 100 -7.92 10.32 -3.98
C LYS A 100 -7.13 9.14 -4.57
N ASN A 101 -6.07 9.48 -5.30
CA ASN A 101 -5.14 8.51 -5.82
C ASN A 101 -4.09 8.13 -4.78
N TYR A 102 -3.80 6.84 -4.71
CA TYR A 102 -2.79 6.22 -3.85
C TYR A 102 -1.94 5.26 -4.68
N PHE A 103 -0.87 4.79 -4.07
CA PHE A 103 0.00 3.76 -4.62
C PHE A 103 0.11 2.59 -3.64
N LEU A 104 -0.18 1.40 -4.13
CA LEU A 104 0.14 0.16 -3.44
C LEU A 104 1.54 -0.29 -3.83
N VAL A 105 2.42 -0.45 -2.84
CA VAL A 105 3.73 -1.07 -3.01
C VAL A 105 3.71 -2.44 -2.35
N LEU A 106 3.82 -3.47 -3.18
CA LEU A 106 3.95 -4.86 -2.76
C LEU A 106 5.44 -5.22 -2.77
N ALA A 107 5.99 -5.55 -1.60
CA ALA A 107 7.32 -6.12 -1.44
C ALA A 107 7.18 -7.63 -1.19
N PHE A 108 7.82 -8.47 -2.00
CA PHE A 108 7.64 -9.91 -1.91
C PHE A 108 8.87 -10.71 -2.34
N LYS A 109 9.01 -11.94 -1.82
CA LYS A 109 10.05 -12.88 -2.22
C LYS A 109 9.43 -14.22 -2.52
N ILE A 110 9.80 -14.79 -3.66
CA ILE A 110 9.40 -16.12 -4.10
C ILE A 110 10.64 -17.01 -4.06
N THR A 111 10.51 -18.23 -3.57
CA THR A 111 11.57 -19.25 -3.61
C THR A 111 10.94 -20.54 -4.10
N GLY A 112 11.40 -21.04 -5.25
CA GLY A 112 10.70 -22.12 -5.96
C GLY A 112 9.29 -21.68 -6.36
N LYS A 113 8.27 -22.35 -5.81
CA LYS A 113 6.84 -22.02 -6.03
C LYS A 113 6.21 -21.28 -4.85
N ASP A 114 6.93 -21.07 -3.75
CA ASP A 114 6.38 -20.54 -2.51
C ASP A 114 6.68 -19.06 -2.32
N THR A 115 5.72 -18.32 -1.76
CA THR A 115 5.94 -16.94 -1.31
C THR A 115 6.47 -16.95 0.11
N VAL A 116 7.76 -16.66 0.28
CA VAL A 116 8.44 -16.69 1.59
C VAL A 116 8.44 -15.34 2.30
N PHE A 117 8.15 -14.25 1.58
CA PHE A 117 7.95 -12.92 2.16
C PHE A 117 6.89 -12.18 1.37
N LYS A 118 6.01 -11.46 2.08
CA LYS A 118 5.01 -10.57 1.47
C LYS A 118 4.64 -9.45 2.44
N SER A 119 4.85 -8.21 2.02
CA SER A 119 4.40 -7.01 2.71
C SER A 119 3.75 -6.03 1.75
N LEU A 120 2.74 -5.30 2.24
CA LEU A 120 1.92 -4.36 1.47
C LEU A 120 1.96 -2.99 2.15
N TYR A 121 2.30 -1.97 1.38
CA TYR A 121 2.37 -0.58 1.82
C TYR A 121 1.51 0.31 0.94
N TYR A 122 0.81 1.25 1.56
CA TYR A 122 -0.06 2.19 0.86
C TYR A 122 0.52 3.58 0.98
N LEU A 123 0.80 4.24 -0.14
CA LEU A 123 1.41 5.56 -0.19
C LEU A 123 0.44 6.57 -0.78
N THR A 124 0.41 7.76 -0.20
CA THR A 124 -0.25 8.93 -0.81
C THR A 124 0.58 9.46 -1.98
N ASN A 125 -0.01 10.34 -2.79
CA ASN A 125 0.73 11.17 -3.76
C ASN A 125 1.81 12.07 -3.10
N GLN A 126 1.72 12.28 -1.78
CA GLN A 126 2.71 13.00 -0.98
C GLN A 126 3.73 12.08 -0.33
N ASN A 127 3.86 10.83 -0.79
CA ASN A 127 4.91 9.91 -0.36
C ASN A 127 4.86 9.52 1.12
N LYS A 128 3.72 9.72 1.80
CA LYS A 128 3.48 9.23 3.16
C LYS A 128 2.98 7.79 3.12
N ILE A 129 3.64 6.90 3.88
CA ILE A 129 3.20 5.52 4.11
C ILE A 129 2.07 5.51 5.13
N TYR A 130 0.97 4.82 4.82
CA TYR A 130 0.02 4.35 5.81
C TYR A 130 0.43 2.95 6.27
N ASP A 131 0.96 2.87 7.49
CA ASP A 131 1.36 1.61 8.11
C ASP A 131 0.19 1.01 8.90
N PHE A 132 -0.54 0.12 8.24
CA PHE A 132 -1.62 -0.64 8.86
C PHE A 132 -1.14 -1.70 9.87
N ASN A 133 0.18 -1.92 9.97
CA ASN A 133 0.74 -2.91 10.89
C ASN A 133 1.03 -2.33 12.28
N ASN A 134 1.17 -1.00 12.41
CA ASN A 134 1.53 -0.31 13.65
C ASN A 134 0.33 0.26 14.43
N ILE A 135 -0.86 -0.26 14.17
CA ILE A 135 -2.07 0.17 14.86
C ILE A 135 -2.04 -0.44 16.26
N LYS A 136 -1.53 0.32 17.23
CA LYS A 136 -1.63 -0.03 18.65
C LYS A 136 -3.10 0.12 19.05
N ASN A 137 -3.66 -0.91 19.68
CA ASN A 137 -4.94 -0.80 20.35
C ASN A 137 -4.78 0.17 21.54
N GLU A 138 -5.02 1.46 21.30
CA GLU A 138 -4.91 2.49 22.35
C GLU A 138 -6.11 2.55 23.29
N ASP A 139 -7.15 1.75 23.08
CA ASP A 139 -8.26 1.64 24.03
C ASP A 139 -8.09 0.36 24.90
N ARG A 140 -7.12 0.39 25.81
CA ARG A 140 -7.15 -0.39 27.07
C ARG A 140 -7.12 0.60 28.24
N ILE A 141 -8.30 1.14 28.57
CA ILE A 141 -8.60 1.72 29.89
C ILE A 141 -9.70 0.84 30.49
#